data_AF-A0A699R3K4-F1
#
_entry.id   AF-A0A699R3K4-F1
#
_cell.length_a   1.000
_cell.length_b   1.000
_cell.length_c   1.000
_cell.angle_alpha   90.00
_cell.angle_beta   90.00
_cell.angle_gamma   90.00
#
_symmetry.space_group_name_H-M   'P 1'
#
loop_
_entity.id
_entity.type
_entity.pdbx_description
1 polymer ?
#
loop_
_entity_poly.entity_id
_entity_poly.type
_entity_poly.pdbx_seq_one_letter_code
_entity_poly.pdbx_strand_id
1 'polypeptide(L)'
;DLLRACPHHGFSELHQLDTFYNALNVNDQDSLNSVAGGNFLDKMSVDCLKIIESKSKVRQTRAKAVVAKVSSNSSTPAVSADVAELKDMVRALLLDKKNQYSA
;
A
#
# COMPACT_ATOMS: atom_id res chain seq x y z
N ASP A 1 -7.02 -27.59 -36.92
CA ASP A 1 -7.24 -26.88 -35.65
C ASP A 1 -5.99 -27.02 -34.76
N LEU A 2 -4.89 -26.40 -35.19
CA LEU A 2 -3.52 -26.64 -34.70
C LEU A 2 -2.97 -25.45 -33.90
N LEU A 3 -3.84 -24.62 -33.33
CA LEU A 3 -3.45 -23.38 -32.65
C LEU A 3 -3.78 -23.39 -31.15
N ARG A 4 -3.57 -24.52 -30.44
CA ARG A 4 -3.74 -24.52 -28.98
C ARG A 4 -2.90 -25.47 -28.14
N ALA A 5 -1.72 -25.86 -28.62
CA ALA A 5 -0.77 -26.58 -27.78
C ALA A 5 0.57 -25.83 -27.76
N CYS A 6 0.68 -24.83 -26.89
CA CYS A 6 2.00 -24.39 -26.43
C CYS A 6 2.49 -25.45 -25.42
N PRO A 7 3.57 -26.20 -25.70
CA PRO A 7 4.02 -27.29 -24.82
C PRO A 7 4.62 -26.80 -23.50
N HIS A 8 4.86 -25.50 -23.37
CA HIS A 8 5.46 -24.85 -22.19
C HIS A 8 4.46 -23.97 -21.43
N HIS A 9 3.17 -24.28 -21.54
CA HIS A 9 2.12 -23.42 -20.98
C HIS A 9 1.98 -23.57 -19.47
N GLY A 10 2.85 -22.89 -18.74
CA GLY A 10 2.69 -22.61 -17.31
C GLY A 10 3.43 -23.58 -16.42
N PHE A 11 4.37 -23.05 -15.64
CA PHE A 11 4.90 -23.75 -14.48
C PHE A 11 3.75 -24.24 -13.58
N SER A 12 3.93 -25.37 -12.90
CA SER A 12 2.94 -25.84 -11.93
C SER A 12 2.69 -24.77 -10.85
N GLU A 13 1.48 -24.72 -10.29
CA GLU A 13 1.15 -23.80 -9.19
C GLU A 13 2.16 -23.91 -8.04
N LEU A 14 2.65 -25.12 -7.77
CA LEU A 14 3.70 -25.36 -6.77
C LEU A 14 5.00 -24.63 -7.11
N HIS A 15 5.45 -24.66 -8.37
CA HIS A 15 6.64 -23.93 -8.78
C HIS A 15 6.45 -22.41 -8.74
N GLN A 16 5.24 -21.92 -9.04
CA GLN A 16 4.92 -20.50 -8.90
C GLN A 16 4.94 -20.05 -7.43
N LEU A 17 4.39 -20.87 -6.51
CA LEU A 17 4.42 -20.60 -5.08
C LEU A 17 5.83 -20.67 -4.50
N ASP A 18 6.63 -21.64 -4.93
CA ASP A 18 8.04 -21.76 -4.55
C ASP A 18 8.85 -20.54 -5.02
N THR A 19 8.72 -20.17 -6.30
CA THR A 19 9.37 -18.98 -6.85
C THR A 19 8.94 -17.71 -6.10
N PHE A 20 7.65 -17.56 -5.84
CA PHE A 20 7.12 -16.44 -5.05
C PHE A 20 7.74 -16.40 -3.66
N TYR A 21 7.73 -17.53 -2.94
CA TYR A 21 8.26 -17.63 -1.58
C TYR A 21 9.75 -17.30 -1.52
N ASN A 22 10.54 -17.85 -2.44
CA ASN A 22 11.99 -17.64 -2.50
C ASN A 22 12.38 -16.21 -2.90
N ALA A 23 11.48 -15.46 -3.56
CA ALA A 23 11.67 -14.05 -3.86
C ALA A 23 11.37 -13.11 -2.67
N LEU A 24 10.73 -13.61 -1.59
CA LEU A 24 10.44 -12.82 -0.41
C LEU A 24 11.67 -12.63 0.48
N ASN A 25 11.72 -11.51 1.21
CA ASN A 25 12.68 -11.35 2.29
C ASN A 25 12.31 -12.25 3.49
N VAL A 26 13.30 -12.53 4.35
CA VAL A 26 13.17 -13.42 5.51
C VAL A 26 11.99 -13.03 6.43
N ASN A 27 11.78 -11.73 6.67
CA ASN A 27 10.70 -11.28 7.55
C ASN A 27 9.32 -11.59 6.97
N ASP A 28 9.16 -11.45 5.65
CA ASP A 28 7.91 -11.76 4.97
C ASP A 28 7.68 -13.27 4.91
N GLN A 29 8.73 -14.08 4.73
CA GLN A 29 8.68 -15.54 4.82
C GLN A 29 8.25 -16.02 6.21
N ASP A 30 8.89 -15.53 7.28
CA ASP A 30 8.52 -15.85 8.67
C ASP A 30 7.07 -15.47 8.97
N SER A 31 6.61 -14.34 8.41
CA SER A 31 5.23 -13.90 8.57
C SER A 31 4.21 -14.83 7.92
N LEU A 32 4.56 -15.45 6.79
CA LEU A 32 3.72 -16.46 6.14
C LEU A 32 3.76 -17.78 6.90
N ASN A 33 4.94 -18.23 7.30
CA ASN A 33 5.13 -19.46 8.09
C ASN A 33 4.36 -19.40 9.42
N SER A 34 4.37 -18.24 10.08
CA SER A 34 3.63 -18.00 11.32
C SER A 34 2.12 -18.19 11.14
N VAL A 35 1.54 -17.72 10.02
CA VAL A 35 0.11 -17.91 9.73
C VAL A 35 -0.19 -19.36 9.32
N ALA A 36 0.74 -20.01 8.62
CA ALA A 36 0.63 -21.42 8.24
C ALA A 36 0.76 -22.37 9.45
N GLY A 37 1.29 -21.90 10.58
CA GLY A 37 1.62 -22.73 11.73
C GLY A 37 2.74 -23.73 11.45
N GLY A 38 3.68 -23.37 10.58
CA GLY A 38 4.74 -24.24 10.06
C GLY A 38 5.29 -23.69 8.74
N ASN A 39 6.02 -24.50 7.98
CA ASN A 39 6.50 -24.06 6.67
C ASN A 39 5.31 -23.81 5.71
N PHE A 40 5.31 -22.65 5.06
CA PHE A 40 4.28 -22.25 4.11
C PHE A 40 4.21 -23.21 2.92
N LEU A 41 5.36 -23.64 2.39
CA LEU A 41 5.44 -24.51 1.20
C LEU A 41 4.98 -25.96 1.46
N ASP A 42 4.79 -26.35 2.73
CA ASP A 42 4.24 -27.67 3.08
C ASP A 42 2.70 -27.70 3.00
N LYS A 43 2.05 -26.55 2.80
CA LYS A 43 0.59 -26.47 2.68
C LYS A 43 0.13 -26.78 1.26
N MET A 44 -1.12 -27.22 1.12
CA MET A 44 -1.74 -27.38 -0.20
C MET A 44 -1.81 -26.03 -0.93
N SER A 45 -1.70 -26.03 -2.26
CA SER A 45 -1.69 -24.80 -3.07
C SER A 45 -2.87 -23.87 -2.76
N VAL A 46 -4.07 -24.44 -2.54
CA VAL A 46 -5.27 -23.69 -2.17
C VAL A 46 -5.13 -22.96 -0.82
N ASP A 47 -4.46 -23.56 0.16
CA ASP A 47 -4.28 -22.96 1.48
C ASP A 47 -3.18 -21.89 1.44
N CYS A 48 -2.11 -22.12 0.67
CA CYS A 48 -1.10 -21.12 0.36
C CYS A 48 -1.72 -19.83 -0.19
N LEU A 49 -2.63 -19.96 -1.17
CA LEU A 49 -3.31 -18.82 -1.77
C LEU A 49 -4.17 -18.04 -0.76
N LYS A 50 -4.93 -18.75 0.09
CA LYS A 50 -5.74 -18.11 1.16
C LYS A 50 -4.88 -17.35 2.16
N ILE A 51 -3.72 -17.89 2.52
CA ILE A 51 -2.78 -17.25 3.45
C ILE A 51 -2.21 -15.97 2.83
N ILE A 52 -1.78 -16.01 1.57
CA ILE A 52 -1.29 -14.83 0.83
C ILE A 52 -2.37 -13.76 0.78
N GLU A 53 -3.59 -14.13 0.40
CA GLU A 53 -4.71 -13.21 0.28
C GLU A 53 -5.05 -12.55 1.63
N SER A 54 -5.18 -13.36 2.68
CA SER A 54 -5.44 -12.90 4.04
C SER A 54 -4.37 -11.91 4.51
N LYS A 55 -3.09 -12.22 4.28
CA LYS A 55 -1.98 -11.35 4.69
C LYS A 55 -1.95 -10.05 3.89
N SER A 56 -2.21 -10.11 2.59
CA SER A 56 -2.31 -8.94 1.71
C SER A 56 -3.43 -8.00 2.17
N LYS A 57 -4.60 -8.53 2.52
CA LYS A 57 -5.72 -7.75 3.09
C LYS A 57 -5.31 -7.01 4.36
N VAL A 58 -4.61 -7.69 5.29
CA VAL A 58 -4.12 -7.06 6.53
C VAL A 58 -3.13 -5.91 6.23
N ARG A 59 -2.22 -6.09 5.27
CA ARG A 59 -1.30 -5.00 4.88
C ARG A 59 -2.04 -3.82 4.26
N GLN A 60 -3.01 -4.09 3.40
CA GLN A 60 -3.82 -3.05 2.76
C GLN A 60 -4.65 -2.27 3.79
N THR A 61 -5.31 -2.94 4.73
CA THR A 61 -6.11 -2.27 5.77
C THR A 61 -5.23 -1.42 6.68
N ARG A 62 -4.06 -1.92 7.08
CA ARG A 62 -3.08 -1.14 7.85
C ARG A 62 -2.58 0.07 7.08
N ALA A 63 -2.20 -0.09 5.81
CA ALA A 63 -1.76 1.03 4.97
C ALA A 63 -2.84 2.11 4.86
N LYS A 64 -4.11 1.71 4.63
CA LYS A 64 -5.26 2.63 4.64
C LYS A 64 -5.42 3.36 5.98
N ALA A 65 -5.28 2.66 7.10
CA ALA A 65 -5.38 3.26 8.43
C ALA A 65 -4.24 4.26 8.71
N VAL A 66 -3.01 3.98 8.26
CA VAL A 66 -1.90 4.94 8.36
C VAL A 66 -2.18 6.19 7.53
N VAL A 67 -2.64 6.03 6.29
CA VAL A 67 -3.02 7.17 5.42
C VAL A 67 -4.11 8.01 6.08
N ALA A 68 -5.17 7.37 6.59
CA ALA A 68 -6.25 8.07 7.29
C ALA A 68 -5.73 8.81 8.54
N LYS A 69 -4.86 8.18 9.34
CA LYS A 69 -4.25 8.82 10.52
C LYS A 69 -3.40 10.02 10.13
N VAL A 70 -2.53 9.92 9.12
CA VAL A 70 -1.74 11.06 8.64
C VAL A 70 -2.66 12.20 8.17
N SER A 71 -3.73 11.86 7.45
CA SER A 71 -4.72 12.85 7.01
C SER A 71 -5.43 13.51 8.20
N SER A 72 -5.76 12.75 9.25
CA SER A 72 -6.38 13.24 10.48
C SER A 72 -5.44 14.15 11.28
N ASN A 73 -4.16 13.79 11.35
CA ASN A 73 -3.13 14.52 12.09
C ASN A 73 -2.79 15.87 11.42
N SER A 74 -2.94 15.97 10.09
CA SER A 74 -2.85 17.24 9.35
C SER A 74 -3.99 18.21 9.69
N SER A 75 -5.11 17.70 10.21
CA SER A 75 -6.30 18.48 10.61
C SER A 75 -6.33 18.82 12.09
N THR A 76 -5.19 18.74 12.79
CA THR A 76 -5.10 19.25 14.18
C THR A 76 -5.43 20.75 14.19
N PRO A 77 -6.22 21.25 15.18
CA PRO A 77 -6.69 22.64 15.19
C PRO A 77 -5.55 23.67 15.08
N ALA A 78 -4.38 23.35 15.63
CA ALA A 78 -3.17 24.16 15.53
C ALA A 78 -2.64 24.27 14.08
N VAL A 79 -2.43 23.14 13.40
CA VAL A 79 -1.95 23.13 11.99
C VAL A 79 -2.99 23.75 11.05
N SER A 80 -4.27 23.53 11.30
CA SER A 80 -5.34 24.18 10.52
C SER A 80 -5.42 25.69 10.74
N ALA A 81 -5.09 26.18 11.94
CA ALA A 81 -5.03 27.61 12.24
C ALA A 81 -3.84 28.26 11.54
N ASP A 82 -2.65 27.65 11.60
CA ASP A 82 -1.43 28.14 10.92
C ASP A 82 -1.65 28.27 9.40
N VAL A 83 -2.30 27.28 8.79
CA VAL A 83 -2.61 27.30 7.34
C VAL A 83 -3.66 28.36 7.00
N ALA A 84 -4.63 28.61 7.88
CA ALA A 84 -5.62 29.67 7.68
C ALA A 84 -4.97 31.06 7.78
N GLU A 85 -4.11 31.28 8.77
CA GLU A 85 -3.37 32.54 8.96
C GLU A 85 -2.45 32.82 7.76
N LEU A 86 -1.70 31.81 7.29
CA LEU A 86 -0.84 31.94 6.12
C LEU A 86 -1.64 32.34 4.87
N LYS A 87 -2.81 31.72 4.66
CA LYS A 87 -3.69 32.04 3.53
C LYS A 87 -4.20 33.48 3.59
N ASP A 88 -4.52 33.97 4.78
CA ASP A 88 -5.02 35.33 4.95
C ASP A 88 -3.91 36.38 4.81
N MET A 89 -2.68 36.10 5.26
CA MET A 89 -1.51 36.94 4.98
C MET A 89 -1.23 37.05 3.47
N VAL A 90 -1.31 35.94 2.73
CA VAL A 90 -1.12 35.95 1.27
C VAL A 90 -2.20 36.82 0.58
N ARG A 91 -3.46 36.75 1.04
CA ARG A 91 -4.53 37.61 0.52
C ARG A 91 -4.26 39.08 0.82
N ALA A 92 -3.83 39.40 2.03
CA ALA A 92 -3.49 40.78 2.40
C ALA A 92 -2.35 41.34 1.53
N LEU A 93 -1.28 40.56 1.32
CA LEU A 93 -0.16 40.92 0.45
C LEU A 93 -0.58 41.14 -1.02
N LEU A 94 -1.48 40.29 -1.53
CA LEU A 94 -2.00 40.44 -2.90
C LEU A 94 -2.91 41.66 -3.07
N LEU A 95 -3.67 42.01 -2.04
CA LEU A 95 -4.53 43.20 -2.03
C LEU A 95 -3.72 44.49 -1.93
N ASP A 96 -2.67 44.51 -1.11
CA ASP A 96 -1.79 45.67 -0.96
C ASP A 96 -1.04 45.99 -2.27
N LYS A 97 -0.65 44.94 -3.01
CA LYS A 97 -0.06 45.08 -4.34
C LYS A 97 -1.01 45.71 -5.37
N LYS A 98 -2.33 45.62 -5.20
CA LYS A 98 -3.32 46.23 -6.11
C LYS A 98 -3.51 47.74 -5.86
N ASN A 99 -3.28 48.20 -4.64
CA ASN A 99 -3.38 49.62 -4.27
C ASN A 99 -2.15 50.46 -4.65
N GLN A 100 -1.02 49.83 -4.98
CA GLN A 100 0.19 50.55 -5.43
C GLN A 100 0.27 50.79 -6.95
N TYR A 101 -0.61 50.19 -7.76
CA TYR A 101 -0.68 50.42 -9.22
C TYR A 101 -1.84 51.33 -9.66
N SER A 102 -2.56 51.94 -8.70
CA SER A 102 -3.71 52.82 -8.97
C SER A 102 -3.55 54.23 -8.39
N ALA A 103 -2.30 54.71 -8.25
CA ALA A 103 -1.98 56.12 -8.03
C ALA A 103 -1.49 56.75 -9.35
#